data_AF-A5W5I4-F1
#
_entry.id   AF-A5W5I4-F1
#
_cell.length_a   1.000
_cell.length_b   1.000
_cell.length_c   1.000
_cell.angle_alpha   90.00
_cell.angle_beta   90.00
_cell.angle_gamma   90.00
#
_symmetry.space_group_name_H-M   'P 1'
#
loop_
_entity.id
_entity.type
_entity.pdbx_description
1 polymer ?
#
loop_
_entity_poly.entity_id
_entity_poly.type
_entity_poly.pdbx_seq_one_letter_code
_entity_poly.pdbx_strand_id
1 'polypeptide(L)'
;MDKQHPQQQWQQAVIAYAQAVNDYVAQGRAHGWDNLEEPQAPATEHLLDAWLAALQAANRPGMDEPQRQAFREAWPPAHHPLIPLLEDHGQGISHVLLLEDGSLLARIGMPYDKGQVVRIDHHGVTPVIGIEHFGRCPARRYFALANTEGVRVTDGWGGPQVQRLAWPTGLEGLPPGYPFEPFDLPPTPTALIPFPDGQRVLLVSAEGIFVLATQGATRLLPQQTRVLDELAEGTDPDDISLGLSMEHGAVSADGRLIVVGEQGSRHLVLDERLKPLAHIGPGSEYPHFALFNRAGDQLIVNACHFYSGATLAVRVADLHGLDTDYYSQDPRTPLVQDGARVYAGVARDGEYIVGDAYGYLRAFGEEGKEHWQHYLGSTISAMDISADGQTLVAASHAGVISVIALDSGRPEWQIGTGAHGEVRRWLLWKAWDKPMAW
;
A
#
# COMPACT_ATOMS: atom_id res chain seq x y z
N MET A 1 32.52 -22.73 -28.80
CA MET A 1 31.29 -22.07 -28.36
C MET A 1 31.69 -21.17 -27.22
N ASP A 2 31.80 -19.88 -27.50
CA ASP A 2 32.13 -18.87 -26.49
C ASP A 2 31.02 -18.89 -25.44
N LYS A 3 31.30 -19.35 -24.23
CA LYS A 3 30.31 -19.30 -23.15
C LYS A 3 30.13 -17.83 -22.79
N GLN A 4 29.06 -17.21 -23.26
CA GLN A 4 28.69 -15.84 -22.88
C GLN A 4 28.76 -15.70 -21.35
N HIS A 5 29.32 -14.58 -20.88
CA HIS A 5 29.46 -14.32 -19.45
C HIS A 5 28.06 -14.28 -18.78
N PRO A 6 27.86 -14.82 -17.56
CA PRO A 6 26.54 -14.86 -16.90
C PRO A 6 25.80 -13.51 -16.88
N GLN A 7 26.55 -12.42 -16.70
CA GLN A 7 26.04 -11.05 -16.81
C GLN A 7 25.38 -10.74 -18.15
N GLN A 8 26.02 -11.11 -19.28
CA GLN A 8 25.50 -10.86 -20.62
C GLN A 8 24.23 -11.69 -20.86
N GLN A 9 24.22 -12.94 -20.39
CA GLN A 9 23.04 -13.80 -20.47
C GLN A 9 21.86 -13.20 -19.70
N TRP A 10 22.11 -12.69 -18.48
CA TRP A 10 21.09 -12.03 -17.67
C TRP A 10 20.54 -10.79 -18.37
N GLN A 11 21.42 -9.88 -18.79
CA GLN A 11 21.03 -8.63 -19.43
C GLN A 11 20.18 -8.91 -20.69
N GLN A 12 20.62 -9.82 -21.54
CA GLN A 12 19.89 -10.21 -22.74
C GLN A 12 18.54 -10.84 -22.41
N ALA A 13 18.49 -11.76 -21.44
CA ALA A 13 17.26 -12.43 -21.03
C ALA A 13 16.20 -11.45 -20.49
N VAL A 14 16.61 -10.57 -19.58
CA VAL A 14 15.70 -9.59 -18.95
C VAL A 14 15.19 -8.56 -19.96
N ILE A 15 16.07 -7.98 -20.77
CA ILE A 15 15.67 -6.96 -21.76
C ILE A 15 14.78 -7.58 -22.84
N ALA A 16 15.17 -8.72 -23.41
CA ALA A 16 14.39 -9.36 -24.46
C ALA A 16 13.00 -9.78 -23.97
N TYR A 17 12.90 -10.29 -22.73
CA TYR A 17 11.61 -10.65 -22.15
C TYR A 17 10.74 -9.40 -21.92
N ALA A 18 11.29 -8.33 -21.34
CA ALA A 18 10.55 -7.10 -21.10
C ALA A 18 10.03 -6.47 -22.41
N GLN A 19 10.87 -6.44 -23.44
CA GLN A 19 10.49 -5.97 -24.78
C GLN A 19 9.38 -6.84 -25.38
N ALA A 20 9.51 -8.16 -25.34
CA ALA A 20 8.51 -9.08 -25.86
C ALA A 20 7.15 -8.91 -25.15
N VAL A 21 7.12 -8.77 -23.81
CA VAL A 21 5.88 -8.52 -23.06
C VAL A 21 5.28 -7.17 -23.43
N ASN A 22 6.09 -6.12 -23.53
CA ASN A 22 5.61 -4.79 -23.91
C ASN A 22 5.01 -4.79 -25.33
N ASP A 23 5.67 -5.46 -26.28
CA ASP A 23 5.19 -5.60 -27.65
C ASP A 23 3.91 -6.43 -27.73
N TYR A 24 3.83 -7.53 -26.96
CA TYR A 24 2.63 -8.35 -26.82
C TYR A 24 1.44 -7.53 -26.31
N VAL A 25 1.62 -6.76 -25.23
CA VAL A 25 0.57 -5.89 -24.67
C VAL A 25 0.18 -4.78 -25.66
N ALA A 26 1.15 -4.18 -26.35
CA ALA A 26 0.87 -3.15 -27.35
C ALA A 26 0.04 -3.70 -28.52
N GLN A 27 0.39 -4.89 -29.04
CA GLN A 27 -0.37 -5.57 -30.09
C GLN A 27 -1.78 -5.94 -29.62
N GLY A 28 -1.89 -6.51 -28.41
CA GLY A 28 -3.18 -6.90 -27.82
C GLY A 28 -4.13 -5.73 -27.67
N ARG A 29 -3.62 -4.57 -27.23
CA ARG A 29 -4.41 -3.34 -27.11
C ARG A 29 -4.80 -2.74 -28.46
N ALA A 30 -3.94 -2.81 -29.47
CA ALA A 30 -4.18 -2.21 -30.78
C ALA A 30 -5.07 -3.07 -31.69
N HIS A 31 -4.98 -4.39 -31.59
CA HIS A 31 -5.53 -5.32 -32.57
C HIS A 31 -6.41 -6.43 -31.95
N GLY A 32 -6.55 -6.44 -30.62
CA GLY A 32 -7.19 -7.53 -29.89
C GLY A 32 -6.21 -8.64 -29.53
N TRP A 33 -6.62 -9.52 -28.61
CA TRP A 33 -5.76 -10.56 -28.05
C TRP A 33 -5.83 -11.90 -28.82
N ASP A 34 -6.71 -11.99 -29.81
CA ASP A 34 -6.93 -13.22 -30.58
C ASP A 34 -5.67 -13.62 -31.36
N ASN A 35 -5.21 -14.85 -31.17
CA ASN A 35 -4.02 -15.44 -31.80
C ASN A 35 -2.68 -14.79 -31.39
N LEU A 36 -2.64 -13.98 -30.33
CA LEU A 36 -1.37 -13.53 -29.75
C LEU A 36 -0.83 -14.58 -28.79
N GLU A 37 0.42 -14.97 -28.98
CA GLU A 37 1.12 -15.88 -28.08
C GLU A 37 1.82 -15.09 -26.97
N GLU A 38 1.54 -15.46 -25.72
CA GLU A 38 2.15 -14.81 -24.56
C GLU A 38 3.65 -15.12 -24.49
N PRO A 39 4.53 -14.10 -24.37
CA PRO A 39 5.96 -14.30 -24.25
C PRO A 39 6.30 -15.17 -23.05
N GLN A 40 7.13 -16.19 -23.29
CA GLN A 40 7.63 -17.07 -22.24
C GLN A 40 8.88 -16.48 -21.60
N ALA A 41 8.93 -16.53 -20.26
CA ALA A 41 10.09 -16.07 -19.54
C ALA A 41 11.30 -16.99 -19.80
N PRO A 42 12.50 -16.43 -20.03
CA PRO A 42 13.70 -17.24 -20.21
C PRO A 42 14.13 -17.89 -18.90
N ALA A 43 14.68 -19.11 -18.99
CA ALA A 43 15.31 -19.77 -17.85
C ALA A 43 16.54 -18.96 -17.38
N THR A 44 16.57 -18.60 -16.10
CA THR A 44 17.58 -17.71 -15.50
C THR A 44 18.13 -18.24 -14.17
N GLU A 45 17.69 -19.41 -13.73
CA GLU A 45 18.04 -20.03 -12.46
C GLU A 45 19.55 -20.28 -12.35
N HIS A 46 20.19 -20.69 -13.45
CA HIS A 46 21.64 -20.92 -13.53
C HIS A 46 22.47 -19.64 -13.41
N LEU A 47 21.83 -18.46 -13.43
CA LEU A 47 22.50 -17.16 -13.31
C LEU A 47 22.43 -16.59 -11.89
N LEU A 48 21.61 -17.16 -11.00
CA LEU A 48 21.33 -16.58 -9.68
C LEU A 48 22.54 -16.48 -8.78
N ASP A 49 23.42 -17.48 -8.78
CA ASP A 49 24.67 -17.44 -7.99
C ASP A 49 25.59 -16.29 -8.44
N ALA A 50 25.69 -16.08 -9.75
CA ALA A 50 26.52 -15.01 -10.32
C ALA A 50 25.91 -13.63 -10.05
N TRP A 51 24.58 -13.51 -10.18
CA TRP A 51 23.85 -12.30 -9.83
C TRP A 51 24.02 -11.95 -8.35
N LEU A 52 23.83 -12.93 -7.45
CA LEU A 52 23.95 -12.73 -6.00
C LEU A 52 25.37 -12.28 -5.61
N ALA A 53 26.39 -12.91 -6.17
CA ALA A 53 27.79 -12.50 -5.94
C ALA A 53 28.04 -11.05 -6.41
N ALA A 54 27.48 -10.65 -7.55
CA ALA A 54 27.59 -9.29 -8.07
C ALA A 54 26.83 -8.28 -7.20
N LEU A 55 25.61 -8.62 -6.76
CA LEU A 55 24.80 -7.81 -5.85
C LEU A 55 25.52 -7.58 -4.51
N GLN A 56 26.11 -8.63 -3.94
CA GLN A 56 26.90 -8.53 -2.71
C GLN A 56 28.13 -7.63 -2.89
N ALA A 57 28.80 -7.69 -4.04
CA ALA A 57 29.92 -6.81 -4.36
C ALA A 57 29.48 -5.34 -4.47
N ALA A 58 28.35 -5.06 -5.12
CA ALA A 58 27.75 -3.73 -5.24
C ALA A 58 27.26 -3.14 -3.90
N ASN A 59 27.11 -3.99 -2.87
CA ASN A 59 26.68 -3.60 -1.52
C ASN A 59 27.82 -3.61 -0.48
N ARG A 60 29.08 -3.61 -0.92
CA ARG A 60 30.24 -3.43 -0.02
C ARG A 60 30.38 -1.96 0.42
N PRO A 61 30.89 -1.69 1.63
CA PRO A 61 31.21 -0.34 2.06
C PRO A 61 32.14 0.35 1.05
N GLY A 62 31.88 1.62 0.74
CA GLY A 62 32.70 2.43 -0.17
C GLY A 62 32.32 2.35 -1.66
N MET A 63 31.30 1.58 -2.03
CA MET A 63 30.70 1.63 -3.38
C MET A 63 30.00 2.97 -3.63
N ASP A 64 30.44 3.69 -4.67
CA ASP A 64 29.84 4.95 -5.10
C ASP A 64 28.62 4.74 -6.03
N GLU A 65 27.88 5.82 -6.31
CA GLU A 65 26.66 5.76 -7.11
C GLU A 65 26.92 5.36 -8.58
N PRO A 66 27.96 5.86 -9.28
CA PRO A 66 28.32 5.38 -10.62
C PRO A 66 28.58 3.87 -10.69
N GLN A 67 29.26 3.29 -9.70
CA GLN A 67 29.52 1.86 -9.66
C GLN A 67 28.23 1.04 -9.42
N ARG A 68 27.33 1.54 -8.58
CA ARG A 68 26.00 0.93 -8.37
C ARG A 68 25.17 0.99 -9.65
N GLN A 69 25.20 2.13 -10.35
CA GLN A 69 24.53 2.29 -11.63
C GLN A 69 25.10 1.34 -12.69
N ALA A 70 26.43 1.18 -12.76
CA ALA A 70 27.05 0.21 -13.65
C ALA A 70 26.64 -1.23 -13.32
N PHE A 71 26.48 -1.58 -12.03
CA PHE A 71 25.91 -2.87 -11.63
C PHE A 71 24.46 -3.02 -12.11
N ARG A 72 23.61 -2.00 -11.95
CA ARG A 72 22.21 -2.00 -12.43
C ARG A 72 22.12 -2.19 -13.94
N GLU A 73 22.98 -1.54 -14.70
CA GLU A 73 23.02 -1.70 -16.16
C GLU A 73 23.49 -3.10 -16.57
N ALA A 74 24.48 -3.64 -15.86
CA ALA A 74 25.01 -4.99 -16.06
C ALA A 74 24.01 -6.09 -15.67
N TRP A 75 23.23 -5.86 -14.62
CA TRP A 75 22.25 -6.77 -14.05
C TRP A 75 20.93 -6.01 -13.89
N PRO A 76 20.19 -5.73 -14.98
CA PRO A 76 18.93 -4.98 -14.91
C PRO A 76 17.94 -5.61 -13.92
N PRO A 77 17.22 -4.80 -13.12
CA PRO A 77 16.21 -5.26 -12.18
C PRO A 77 15.11 -6.06 -12.87
N ALA A 78 14.80 -7.24 -12.32
CA ALA A 78 13.71 -8.09 -12.78
C ALA A 78 13.13 -8.88 -11.60
N HIS A 79 11.81 -9.05 -11.58
CA HIS A 79 11.15 -9.85 -10.54
C HIS A 79 11.17 -11.34 -10.86
N HIS A 80 10.84 -11.71 -12.11
CA HIS A 80 10.65 -13.10 -12.49
C HIS A 80 11.85 -14.01 -12.18
N PRO A 81 13.11 -13.62 -12.48
CA PRO A 81 14.27 -14.44 -12.13
C PRO A 81 14.41 -14.72 -10.62
N LEU A 82 13.87 -13.85 -9.77
CA LEU A 82 13.98 -13.99 -8.31
C LEU A 82 12.92 -14.91 -7.69
N ILE A 83 11.89 -15.33 -8.44
CA ILE A 83 10.78 -16.16 -7.93
C ILE A 83 11.29 -17.39 -7.16
N PRO A 84 12.28 -18.17 -7.65
CA PRO A 84 12.78 -19.35 -6.93
C PRO A 84 13.38 -19.04 -5.56
N LEU A 85 13.78 -17.79 -5.29
CA LEU A 85 14.37 -17.37 -4.02
C LEU A 85 13.32 -16.91 -3.01
N LEU A 86 12.10 -16.59 -3.45
CA LEU A 86 11.11 -15.92 -2.60
C LEU A 86 10.56 -16.82 -1.49
N GLU A 87 10.47 -18.13 -1.71
CA GLU A 87 9.99 -19.08 -0.70
C GLU A 87 10.89 -19.05 0.55
N ASP A 88 12.20 -19.13 0.33
CA ASP A 88 13.20 -19.19 1.41
C ASP A 88 13.53 -17.81 1.98
N HIS A 89 13.59 -16.78 1.13
CA HIS A 89 14.14 -15.48 1.49
C HIS A 89 13.08 -14.38 1.68
N GLY A 90 11.92 -14.50 1.04
CA GLY A 90 10.90 -13.46 1.01
C GLY A 90 10.28 -13.17 2.39
N GLN A 91 9.99 -11.89 2.61
CA GLN A 91 9.16 -11.38 3.69
C GLN A 91 8.48 -10.10 3.23
N GLY A 92 7.26 -9.84 3.67
CA GLY A 92 6.51 -8.68 3.21
C GLY A 92 6.99 -7.34 3.78
N ILE A 93 6.59 -6.24 3.14
CA ILE A 93 6.73 -4.88 3.68
C ILE A 93 5.34 -4.27 3.78
N SER A 94 4.85 -4.08 5.00
CA SER A 94 3.46 -3.66 5.22
C SER A 94 3.22 -2.17 5.12
N HIS A 95 4.28 -1.35 5.21
CA HIS A 95 4.14 0.10 5.19
C HIS A 95 5.43 0.77 4.71
N VAL A 96 5.30 1.83 3.91
CA VAL A 96 6.43 2.63 3.42
C VAL A 96 6.04 4.11 3.38
N LEU A 97 6.99 4.99 3.72
CA LEU A 97 6.89 6.43 3.51
C LEU A 97 8.18 6.94 2.88
N LEU A 98 8.05 7.87 1.93
CA LEU A 98 9.12 8.68 1.38
C LEU A 98 9.18 10.01 2.14
N LEU A 99 10.31 10.24 2.79
CA LEU A 99 10.60 11.45 3.57
C LEU A 99 11.12 12.59 2.68
N GLU A 100 11.09 13.81 3.18
CA GLU A 100 11.48 15.02 2.42
C GLU A 100 12.96 15.04 2.02
N ASP A 101 13.81 14.36 2.79
CA ASP A 101 15.24 14.21 2.49
C ASP A 101 15.54 13.09 1.48
N GLY A 102 14.50 12.46 0.92
CA GLY A 102 14.61 11.33 -0.01
C GLY A 102 14.86 9.98 0.67
N SER A 103 15.01 9.92 2.00
CA SER A 103 15.09 8.65 2.73
C SER A 103 13.71 8.00 2.87
N LEU A 104 13.71 6.69 3.09
CA LEU A 104 12.48 5.90 3.27
C LEU A 104 12.35 5.46 4.72
N LEU A 105 11.12 5.39 5.19
CA LEU A 105 10.75 4.67 6.40
C LEU A 105 9.91 3.47 5.98
N ALA A 106 10.30 2.26 6.38
CA ALA A 106 9.61 1.03 6.00
C ALA A 106 9.34 0.14 7.22
N ARG A 107 8.18 -0.54 7.25
CA ARG A 107 7.89 -1.62 8.19
C ARG A 107 8.07 -2.96 7.47
N ILE A 108 9.10 -3.70 7.85
CA ILE A 108 9.33 -5.08 7.40
C ILE A 108 8.41 -6.01 8.20
N GLY A 109 7.89 -7.05 7.55
CA GLY A 109 6.88 -7.97 8.06
C GLY A 109 5.46 -7.49 7.73
N MET A 110 4.54 -8.41 7.48
CA MET A 110 3.11 -8.09 7.41
C MET A 110 2.56 -7.74 8.80
N PRO A 111 1.35 -7.16 8.93
CA PRO A 111 0.80 -6.82 10.24
C PRO A 111 0.78 -8.01 11.22
N TYR A 112 0.45 -9.21 10.73
CA TYR A 112 0.44 -10.46 11.49
C TYR A 112 1.83 -11.11 11.69
N ASP A 113 2.88 -10.58 11.07
CA ASP A 113 4.24 -11.05 11.27
C ASP A 113 4.94 -10.24 12.37
N LYS A 114 5.94 -10.86 13.02
CA LYS A 114 6.92 -10.09 13.79
C LYS A 114 7.69 -9.20 12.82
N GLY A 115 7.58 -7.89 13.02
CA GLY A 115 8.15 -6.89 12.13
C GLY A 115 9.17 -5.97 12.78
N GLN A 116 9.76 -5.11 11.96
CA GLN A 116 10.64 -4.04 12.41
C GLN A 116 10.49 -2.81 11.52
N VAL A 117 10.54 -1.63 12.13
CA VAL A 117 10.65 -0.36 11.41
C VAL A 117 12.12 -0.08 11.10
N VAL A 118 12.41 0.24 9.84
CA VAL A 118 13.74 0.59 9.37
C VAL A 118 13.70 1.91 8.61
N ARG A 119 14.80 2.67 8.70
CA ARG A 119 15.07 3.82 7.83
C ARG A 119 16.07 3.42 6.77
N ILE A 120 15.80 3.79 5.52
CA ILE A 120 16.63 3.49 4.36
C ILE A 120 17.08 4.83 3.77
N ASP A 121 18.39 5.07 3.76
CA ASP A 121 18.97 6.26 3.15
C ASP A 121 20.23 5.89 2.34
N HIS A 122 20.97 6.91 1.90
CA HIS A 122 22.20 6.72 1.12
C HIS A 122 23.33 6.01 1.90
N HIS A 123 23.28 5.99 3.23
CA HIS A 123 24.23 5.26 4.08
C HIS A 123 23.86 3.79 4.27
N GLY A 124 22.59 3.42 4.05
CA GLY A 124 22.12 2.04 4.10
C GLY A 124 20.79 1.91 4.84
N VAL A 125 20.58 0.76 5.48
CA VAL A 125 19.35 0.45 6.23
C VAL A 125 19.66 0.40 7.71
N THR A 126 18.92 1.16 8.52
CA THR A 126 19.10 1.25 9.98
C THR A 126 17.79 0.95 10.71
N PRO A 127 17.79 0.10 11.76
CA PRO A 127 16.64 -0.09 12.62
C PRO A 127 16.21 1.20 13.31
N VAL A 128 14.90 1.43 13.37
CA VAL A 128 14.32 2.53 14.15
C VAL A 128 13.84 1.99 15.48
N ILE A 129 14.58 2.35 16.55
CA ILE A 129 14.34 1.81 17.89
C ILE A 129 13.12 2.48 18.55
N GLY A 130 12.32 1.68 19.25
CA GLY A 130 11.18 2.16 20.04
C GLY A 130 9.94 2.52 19.23
N ILE A 131 9.89 2.11 17.96
CA ILE A 131 8.75 2.30 17.05
C ILE A 131 8.43 0.95 16.41
N GLU A 132 7.19 0.51 16.52
CA GLU A 132 6.68 -0.76 15.98
C GLU A 132 5.86 -0.53 14.71
N HIS A 133 5.21 0.62 14.61
CA HIS A 133 4.51 1.06 13.41
C HIS A 133 4.44 2.59 13.33
N PHE A 134 4.07 3.10 12.17
CA PHE A 134 4.08 4.51 11.86
C PHE A 134 3.09 4.81 10.73
N GLY A 135 2.68 6.07 10.64
CA GLY A 135 2.04 6.59 9.45
C GLY A 135 2.07 8.11 9.44
N ARG A 136 1.48 8.71 8.42
CA ARG A 136 1.58 10.15 8.14
C ARG A 136 0.25 10.69 7.67
N CYS A 137 -0.07 11.91 8.07
CA CYS A 137 -1.29 12.54 7.59
C CYS A 137 -1.24 12.76 6.06
N PRO A 138 -2.38 12.83 5.37
CA PRO A 138 -2.41 13.05 3.92
C PRO A 138 -1.69 14.35 3.51
N ALA A 139 -1.78 15.40 4.34
CA ALA A 139 -1.07 16.67 4.16
C ALA A 139 0.43 16.60 4.49
N ARG A 140 0.97 15.40 4.77
CA ARG A 140 2.39 15.06 4.99
C ARG A 140 3.09 15.68 6.19
N ARG A 141 2.44 16.60 6.91
CA ARG A 141 3.05 17.31 8.05
C ARG A 141 3.25 16.44 9.29
N TYR A 142 2.19 15.78 9.75
CA TYR A 142 2.22 15.06 11.02
C TYR A 142 2.50 13.57 10.82
N PHE A 143 3.26 13.00 11.76
CA PHE A 143 3.59 11.58 11.81
C PHE A 143 3.01 10.97 13.08
N ALA A 144 2.40 9.80 12.98
CA ALA A 144 2.05 8.98 14.14
C ALA A 144 3.10 7.87 14.26
N LEU A 145 3.62 7.68 15.48
CA LEU A 145 4.65 6.71 15.81
C LEU A 145 4.12 5.85 16.96
N ALA A 146 3.88 4.58 16.69
CA ALA A 146 3.25 3.63 17.61
C ALA A 146 4.28 2.70 18.24
N ASN A 147 4.04 2.38 19.51
CA ASN A 147 4.69 1.29 20.24
C ASN A 147 3.73 0.77 21.32
N THR A 148 4.20 -0.15 22.17
CA THR A 148 3.41 -0.74 23.26
C THR A 148 2.78 0.28 24.23
N GLU A 149 3.35 1.49 24.39
CA GLU A 149 2.82 2.51 25.31
C GLU A 149 1.67 3.35 24.72
N GLY A 150 1.52 3.37 23.39
CA GLY A 150 0.54 4.22 22.71
C GLY A 150 1.06 4.79 21.40
N VAL A 151 0.41 5.88 20.98
CA VAL A 151 0.74 6.58 19.73
C VAL A 151 1.24 7.98 20.04
N ARG A 152 2.46 8.29 19.60
CA ARG A 152 3.03 9.64 19.63
C ARG A 152 2.78 10.32 18.30
N VAL A 153 2.29 11.56 18.31
CA VAL A 153 2.20 12.40 17.11
C VAL A 153 3.30 13.46 17.12
N THR A 154 4.03 13.60 16.02
CA THR A 154 5.09 14.60 15.84
C THR A 154 4.79 15.52 14.66
N ASP A 155 5.20 16.78 14.76
CA ASP A 155 5.23 17.72 13.63
C ASP A 155 6.51 17.50 12.82
N GLY A 156 6.39 16.80 11.69
CA GLY A 156 7.52 16.32 10.91
C GLY A 156 8.16 15.04 11.47
N TRP A 157 8.95 14.38 10.62
CA TRP A 157 9.76 13.21 11.02
C TRP A 157 10.93 13.66 11.91
N GLY A 158 11.02 13.09 13.12
CA GLY A 158 12.02 13.50 14.11
C GLY A 158 11.79 14.90 14.70
N GLY A 159 10.66 15.54 14.41
CA GLY A 159 10.28 16.83 14.97
C GLY A 159 9.65 16.76 16.36
N PRO A 160 9.16 17.89 16.89
CA PRO A 160 8.60 17.94 18.24
C PRO A 160 7.34 17.08 18.38
N GLN A 161 7.19 16.42 19.52
CA GLN A 161 5.95 15.77 19.89
C GLN A 161 4.86 16.82 20.13
N VAL A 162 3.75 16.71 19.41
CA VAL A 162 2.57 17.57 19.57
C VAL A 162 1.45 16.87 20.34
N GLN A 163 1.47 15.54 20.39
CA GLN A 163 0.44 14.75 21.07
C GLN A 163 0.94 13.36 21.50
N ARG A 164 0.34 12.81 22.55
CA ARG A 164 0.44 11.40 22.95
C ARG A 164 -0.96 10.83 23.21
N LEU A 165 -1.29 9.74 22.55
CA LEU A 165 -2.61 9.11 22.56
C LEU A 165 -2.51 7.70 23.11
N ALA A 166 -3.45 7.33 23.98
CA ALA A 166 -3.55 5.98 24.50
C ALA A 166 -4.16 5.03 23.46
N TRP A 167 -3.83 3.74 23.59
CA TRP A 167 -4.51 2.67 22.86
C TRP A 167 -5.97 2.54 23.28
N PRO A 168 -6.87 2.08 22.39
CA PRO A 168 -8.23 1.74 22.78
C PRO A 168 -8.21 0.57 23.77
N THR A 169 -9.18 0.57 24.66
CA THR A 169 -9.43 -0.50 25.64
C THR A 169 -10.12 -1.70 25.01
N GLY A 170 -10.79 -1.53 23.86
CA GLY A 170 -11.64 -2.55 23.24
C GLY A 170 -13.10 -2.44 23.64
N LEU A 171 -13.42 -1.66 24.67
CA LEU A 171 -14.80 -1.49 25.16
C LEU A 171 -15.50 -0.27 24.57
N GLU A 172 -14.79 0.57 23.82
CA GLU A 172 -15.34 1.79 23.24
C GLU A 172 -16.54 1.49 22.35
N GLY A 173 -17.66 2.15 22.62
CA GLY A 173 -18.87 2.03 21.81
C GLY A 173 -19.63 0.71 21.98
N LEU A 174 -19.22 -0.20 22.85
CA LEU A 174 -19.99 -1.43 23.13
C LEU A 174 -21.16 -1.15 24.09
N PRO A 175 -22.29 -1.87 23.97
CA PRO A 175 -23.44 -1.65 24.84
C PRO A 175 -23.13 -2.05 26.29
N PRO A 176 -23.49 -1.22 27.29
CA PRO A 176 -23.21 -1.51 28.69
C PRO A 176 -24.07 -2.66 29.20
N GLY A 177 -23.57 -3.40 30.19
CA GLY A 177 -24.30 -4.50 30.84
C GLY A 177 -24.10 -5.88 30.20
N TYR A 178 -23.31 -5.96 29.14
CA TYR A 178 -22.88 -7.21 28.51
C TYR A 178 -21.42 -7.54 28.89
N PRO A 179 -21.03 -8.83 28.92
CA PRO A 179 -19.76 -9.29 29.46
C PRO A 179 -18.56 -9.10 28.50
N PHE A 180 -18.53 -8.01 27.71
CA PHE A 180 -17.40 -7.74 26.83
C PHE A 180 -16.11 -7.47 27.62
N GLU A 181 -15.01 -8.08 27.18
CA GLU A 181 -13.70 -7.96 27.81
C GLU A 181 -12.82 -6.91 27.09
N PRO A 182 -11.97 -6.18 27.83
CA PRO A 182 -11.00 -5.29 27.22
C PRO A 182 -9.90 -6.10 26.50
N PHE A 183 -9.17 -5.44 25.60
CA PHE A 183 -8.04 -6.05 24.93
C PHE A 183 -6.90 -6.38 25.89
N ASP A 184 -6.32 -7.58 25.74
CA ASP A 184 -5.11 -7.99 26.45
C ASP A 184 -3.86 -7.25 25.97
N LEU A 185 -3.82 -6.91 24.68
CA LEU A 185 -2.71 -6.25 24.01
C LEU A 185 -3.23 -5.09 23.14
N PRO A 186 -2.40 -4.06 22.90
CA PRO A 186 -2.73 -3.04 21.91
C PRO A 186 -3.10 -3.64 20.55
N PRO A 187 -4.08 -3.06 19.84
CA PRO A 187 -4.39 -3.48 18.47
C PRO A 187 -3.18 -3.34 17.56
N THR A 188 -3.03 -4.28 16.63
CA THR A 188 -1.96 -4.21 15.63
C THR A 188 -2.41 -3.35 14.46
N PRO A 189 -1.85 -2.15 14.23
CA PRO A 189 -2.37 -1.29 13.17
C PRO A 189 -2.02 -1.85 11.80
N THR A 190 -3.00 -1.82 10.90
CA THR A 190 -2.81 -1.97 9.45
C THR A 190 -2.65 -0.61 8.78
N ALA A 191 -3.26 0.44 9.33
CA ALA A 191 -2.94 1.82 9.02
C ALA A 191 -3.04 2.72 10.26
N LEU A 192 -2.20 3.76 10.27
CA LEU A 192 -2.17 4.76 11.32
C LEU A 192 -2.10 6.15 10.69
N ILE A 193 -3.23 6.88 10.68
CA ILE A 193 -3.38 8.10 9.88
C ILE A 193 -3.64 9.29 10.81
N PRO A 194 -2.62 10.10 11.14
CA PRO A 194 -2.84 11.36 11.85
C PRO A 194 -3.77 12.28 11.07
N PHE A 195 -4.59 13.02 11.80
CA PHE A 195 -5.39 14.11 11.25
C PHE A 195 -4.49 15.34 11.01
N PRO A 196 -4.87 16.24 10.08
CA PRO A 196 -4.11 17.46 9.81
C PRO A 196 -4.17 18.48 10.96
N ASP A 197 -4.93 18.22 12.02
CA ASP A 197 -4.89 19.00 13.27
C ASP A 197 -3.73 18.57 14.21
N GLY A 198 -3.11 17.41 13.97
CA GLY A 198 -2.07 16.84 14.84
C GLY A 198 -2.56 16.37 16.21
N GLN A 199 -3.88 16.40 16.46
CA GLN A 199 -4.51 16.08 17.74
C GLN A 199 -5.17 14.71 17.75
N ARG A 200 -5.54 14.20 16.57
CA ARG A 200 -6.24 12.91 16.39
C ARG A 200 -5.47 11.97 15.48
N VAL A 201 -5.71 10.68 15.63
CA VAL A 201 -5.19 9.64 14.74
C VAL A 201 -6.30 8.64 14.43
N LEU A 202 -6.52 8.34 13.15
CA LEU A 202 -7.33 7.19 12.74
C LEU A 202 -6.45 5.93 12.84
N LEU A 203 -6.86 5.02 13.71
CA LEU A 203 -6.31 3.68 13.86
C LEU A 203 -7.18 2.70 13.10
N VAL A 204 -6.60 2.01 12.12
CA VAL A 204 -7.24 0.91 11.39
C VAL A 204 -6.55 -0.38 11.79
N SER A 205 -7.31 -1.37 12.25
CA SER A 205 -6.80 -2.65 12.74
C SER A 205 -7.90 -3.73 12.69
N ALA A 206 -7.51 -5.00 12.64
CA ALA A 206 -8.46 -6.12 12.63
C ALA A 206 -9.30 -6.19 13.92
N GLU A 207 -8.83 -5.63 15.03
CA GLU A 207 -9.54 -5.56 16.31
C GLU A 207 -10.59 -4.42 16.35
N GLY A 208 -10.57 -3.55 15.35
CA GLY A 208 -11.51 -2.44 15.18
C GLY A 208 -10.89 -1.23 14.50
N ILE A 209 -11.75 -0.31 14.06
CA ILE A 209 -11.32 1.00 13.56
C ILE A 209 -11.70 2.06 14.59
N PHE A 210 -10.75 2.91 14.97
CA PHE A 210 -10.90 3.89 16.05
C PHE A 210 -10.36 5.26 15.65
N VAL A 211 -10.93 6.32 16.21
CA VAL A 211 -10.28 7.63 16.28
C VAL A 211 -9.70 7.79 17.68
N LEU A 212 -8.38 7.93 17.75
CA LEU A 212 -7.65 8.20 18.99
C LEU A 212 -7.58 9.72 19.23
N ALA A 213 -7.87 10.16 20.45
CA ALA A 213 -7.80 11.56 20.87
C ALA A 213 -7.41 11.68 22.35
N THR A 214 -7.10 12.90 22.83
CA THR A 214 -6.72 13.14 24.24
C THR A 214 -7.74 12.62 25.24
N GLN A 215 -9.03 12.70 24.90
CA GLN A 215 -10.13 12.30 25.78
C GLN A 215 -10.40 10.79 25.78
N GLY A 216 -9.66 10.02 24.98
CA GLY A 216 -9.87 8.59 24.78
C GLY A 216 -10.09 8.22 23.31
N ALA A 217 -10.20 6.92 23.06
CA ALA A 217 -10.53 6.40 21.74
C ALA A 217 -12.05 6.43 21.51
N THR A 218 -12.45 6.55 20.24
CA THR A 218 -13.84 6.37 19.79
C THR A 218 -13.86 5.29 18.71
N ARG A 219 -14.59 4.20 18.95
CA ARG A 219 -14.75 3.13 17.96
C ARG A 219 -15.66 3.60 16.83
N LEU A 220 -15.19 3.43 15.59
CA LEU A 220 -15.94 3.64 14.36
C LEU A 220 -16.50 2.32 13.82
N LEU A 221 -15.71 1.25 13.85
CA LEU A 221 -16.13 -0.10 13.46
C LEU A 221 -15.66 -1.18 14.47
N PRO A 222 -16.47 -2.24 14.68
CA PRO A 222 -17.88 -2.34 14.31
C PRO A 222 -18.72 -1.27 15.04
N GLN A 223 -19.86 -0.88 14.46
CA GLN A 223 -20.76 0.08 15.08
C GLN A 223 -21.56 -0.57 16.20
N GLN A 224 -21.88 0.20 17.24
CA GLN A 224 -22.73 -0.25 18.35
C GLN A 224 -24.08 -0.80 17.88
N THR A 225 -24.66 -0.19 16.85
CA THR A 225 -25.94 -0.60 16.26
C THR A 225 -25.88 -2.04 15.76
N ARG A 226 -24.83 -2.42 15.01
CA ARG A 226 -24.63 -3.80 14.56
C ARG A 226 -24.59 -4.78 15.74
N VAL A 227 -23.84 -4.44 16.80
CA VAL A 227 -23.75 -5.29 18.01
C VAL A 227 -25.11 -5.45 18.68
N LEU A 228 -25.87 -4.36 18.80
CA LEU A 228 -27.21 -4.38 19.37
C LEU A 228 -28.20 -5.20 18.52
N ASP A 229 -28.09 -5.14 17.20
CA ASP A 229 -28.93 -5.92 16.29
C ASP A 229 -28.65 -7.44 16.45
N GLU A 230 -27.38 -7.85 16.48
CA GLU A 230 -27.00 -9.26 16.73
C GLU A 230 -27.51 -9.75 18.11
N LEU A 231 -27.38 -8.93 19.16
CA LEU A 231 -27.94 -9.24 20.49
C LEU A 231 -29.47 -9.38 20.47
N ALA A 232 -30.16 -8.52 19.71
CA ALA A 232 -31.61 -8.55 19.57
C ALA A 232 -32.10 -9.77 18.79
N GLU A 233 -31.28 -10.29 17.86
CA GLU A 233 -31.50 -11.55 17.16
C GLU A 233 -31.23 -12.79 18.03
N GLY A 234 -30.71 -12.59 19.25
CA GLY A 234 -30.47 -13.63 20.23
C GLY A 234 -29.08 -14.26 20.17
N THR A 235 -28.14 -13.62 19.47
CA THR A 235 -26.73 -14.00 19.50
C THR A 235 -26.18 -13.80 20.91
N ASP A 236 -25.50 -14.81 21.45
CA ASP A 236 -24.81 -14.68 22.74
C ASP A 236 -23.72 -13.61 22.62
N PRO A 237 -23.57 -12.70 23.61
CA PRO A 237 -22.51 -11.69 23.60
C PRO A 237 -21.11 -12.25 23.30
N ASP A 238 -20.80 -13.47 23.78
CA ASP A 238 -19.50 -14.11 23.57
C ASP A 238 -19.31 -14.61 22.11
N ASP A 239 -20.40 -14.76 21.36
CA ASP A 239 -20.41 -15.20 19.96
C ASP A 239 -20.38 -14.01 18.96
N ILE A 240 -20.52 -12.76 19.43
CA ILE A 240 -20.50 -11.58 18.57
C ILE A 240 -19.09 -11.31 18.07
N SER A 241 -18.90 -11.44 16.76
CA SER A 241 -17.61 -11.16 16.13
C SER A 241 -17.36 -9.66 16.02
N LEU A 242 -16.49 -9.15 16.91
CA LEU A 242 -15.99 -7.78 16.88
C LEU A 242 -14.81 -7.59 15.91
N GLY A 243 -14.18 -8.70 15.51
CA GLY A 243 -13.06 -8.69 14.57
C GLY A 243 -13.49 -8.26 13.17
N LEU A 244 -12.62 -7.51 12.51
CA LEU A 244 -12.78 -7.02 11.16
C LEU A 244 -11.89 -7.83 10.21
N SER A 245 -12.21 -7.77 8.93
CA SER A 245 -11.41 -8.38 7.88
C SER A 245 -11.39 -7.47 6.67
N MET A 246 -10.21 -7.29 6.09
CA MET A 246 -9.98 -6.28 5.06
C MET A 246 -10.43 -4.88 5.50
N GLU A 247 -10.20 -4.60 6.77
CA GLU A 247 -10.45 -3.29 7.35
C GLU A 247 -9.63 -2.23 6.60
N HIS A 248 -10.26 -1.09 6.37
CA HIS A 248 -9.63 -0.01 5.66
C HIS A 248 -10.17 1.33 6.14
N GLY A 249 -9.35 2.36 6.01
CA GLY A 249 -9.79 3.70 6.29
C GLY A 249 -8.89 4.76 5.66
N ALA A 250 -9.48 5.93 5.44
CA ALA A 250 -8.81 7.09 4.88
C ALA A 250 -9.30 8.36 5.57
N VAL A 251 -8.43 9.36 5.64
CA VAL A 251 -8.76 10.71 6.11
C VAL A 251 -8.50 11.67 4.95
N SER A 252 -9.41 12.60 4.73
CA SER A 252 -9.23 13.69 3.75
C SER A 252 -8.12 14.65 4.18
N ALA A 253 -7.50 15.35 3.22
CA ALA A 253 -6.35 16.22 3.49
C ALA A 253 -6.64 17.38 4.46
N ASP A 254 -7.89 17.85 4.52
CA ASP A 254 -8.36 18.86 5.47
C ASP A 254 -8.92 18.27 6.78
N GLY A 255 -8.99 16.93 6.88
CA GLY A 255 -9.43 16.21 8.07
C GLY A 255 -10.93 16.24 8.33
N ARG A 256 -11.73 16.70 7.35
CA ARG A 256 -13.19 16.86 7.49
C ARG A 256 -13.98 15.61 7.18
N LEU A 257 -13.43 14.75 6.35
CA LEU A 257 -14.01 13.47 5.96
C LEU A 257 -13.13 12.31 6.41
N ILE A 258 -13.79 11.28 6.90
CA ILE A 258 -13.20 10.00 7.30
C ILE A 258 -13.97 8.91 6.57
N VAL A 259 -13.27 7.98 5.93
CA VAL A 259 -13.87 6.83 5.27
C VAL A 259 -13.40 5.58 5.99
N VAL A 260 -14.30 4.66 6.28
CA VAL A 260 -14.01 3.39 6.98
C VAL A 260 -14.86 2.27 6.41
N GLY A 261 -14.36 1.04 6.46
CA GLY A 261 -15.10 -0.13 6.04
C GLY A 261 -14.36 -1.43 6.34
N GLU A 262 -15.02 -2.54 6.05
CA GLU A 262 -14.51 -3.91 6.15
C GLU A 262 -15.25 -4.79 5.13
N GLN A 263 -14.76 -6.01 4.86
CA GLN A 263 -15.25 -6.85 3.76
C GLN A 263 -16.76 -7.17 3.79
N GLY A 264 -17.38 -7.18 4.97
CA GLY A 264 -18.80 -7.45 5.20
C GLY A 264 -19.68 -6.20 5.22
N SER A 265 -19.12 -5.00 4.99
CA SER A 265 -19.84 -3.74 5.10
C SER A 265 -19.87 -2.96 3.80
N ARG A 266 -20.72 -1.92 3.73
CA ARG A 266 -20.54 -0.83 2.76
C ARG A 266 -19.41 0.08 3.21
N HIS A 267 -18.88 0.92 2.33
CA HIS A 267 -17.95 1.98 2.75
C HIS A 267 -18.74 3.07 3.49
N LEU A 268 -18.37 3.36 4.72
CA LEU A 268 -18.98 4.39 5.55
C LEU A 268 -18.15 5.67 5.46
N VAL A 269 -18.81 6.79 5.15
CA VAL A 269 -18.20 8.12 5.19
C VAL A 269 -18.75 8.88 6.38
N LEU A 270 -17.86 9.48 7.16
CA LEU A 270 -18.15 10.26 8.35
C LEU A 270 -17.65 11.71 8.20
N ASP A 271 -18.33 12.63 8.87
CA ASP A 271 -17.87 14.03 9.03
C ASP A 271 -16.80 14.18 10.14
N GLU A 272 -16.32 15.41 10.36
CA GLU A 272 -15.28 15.69 11.37
C GLU A 272 -15.73 15.42 12.81
N ARG A 273 -17.06 15.29 13.02
CA ARG A 273 -17.71 15.00 14.30
C ARG A 273 -18.04 13.51 14.43
N LEU A 274 -17.52 12.68 13.52
CA LEU A 274 -17.71 11.23 13.46
C LEU A 274 -19.17 10.82 13.20
N LYS A 275 -19.96 11.68 12.55
CA LYS A 275 -21.34 11.36 12.18
C LYS A 275 -21.41 10.80 10.76
N PRO A 276 -22.24 9.77 10.52
CA PRO A 276 -22.49 9.25 9.17
C PRO A 276 -22.96 10.35 8.20
N LEU A 277 -22.27 10.43 7.07
CA LEU A 277 -22.57 11.33 5.95
C LEU A 277 -23.08 10.54 4.74
N ALA A 278 -22.48 9.37 4.48
CA ALA A 278 -22.79 8.52 3.33
C ALA A 278 -22.54 7.03 3.61
N HIS A 279 -23.25 6.17 2.88
CA HIS A 279 -22.95 4.75 2.71
C HIS A 279 -22.79 4.43 1.23
N ILE A 280 -21.60 3.96 0.84
CA ILE A 280 -21.29 3.64 -0.55
C ILE A 280 -21.20 2.11 -0.67
N GLY A 281 -22.18 1.53 -1.36
CA GLY A 281 -22.14 0.13 -1.74
C GLY A 281 -20.97 -0.17 -2.68
N PRO A 282 -20.26 -1.29 -2.50
CA PRO A 282 -19.08 -1.62 -3.28
C PRO A 282 -19.44 -2.03 -4.72
N GLY A 283 -18.48 -1.83 -5.64
CA GLY A 283 -18.57 -2.32 -7.03
C GLY A 283 -18.20 -3.80 -7.20
N SER A 284 -17.81 -4.48 -6.12
CA SER A 284 -17.43 -5.90 -6.07
C SER A 284 -17.82 -6.49 -4.71
N GLU A 285 -17.39 -7.72 -4.40
CA GLU A 285 -17.88 -8.47 -3.24
C GLU A 285 -17.32 -7.96 -1.90
N TYR A 286 -16.00 -7.75 -1.82
CA TYR A 286 -15.32 -7.47 -0.55
C TYR A 286 -14.63 -6.10 -0.55
N PRO A 287 -15.27 -5.04 -0.04
CA PRO A 287 -14.67 -3.71 0.09
C PRO A 287 -13.47 -3.72 1.02
N HIS A 288 -12.36 -3.12 0.59
CA HIS A 288 -11.10 -3.19 1.32
C HIS A 288 -10.14 -2.02 1.12
N PHE A 289 -10.53 -0.96 0.40
CA PHE A 289 -9.63 0.17 0.18
C PHE A 289 -10.39 1.46 -0.11
N ALA A 290 -9.82 2.59 0.32
CA ALA A 290 -10.33 3.93 0.07
C ALA A 290 -9.17 4.93 -0.07
N LEU A 291 -9.30 5.90 -0.97
CA LEU A 291 -8.28 6.93 -1.21
C LEU A 291 -8.91 8.22 -1.76
N PHE A 292 -8.55 9.37 -1.21
CA PHE A 292 -8.92 10.66 -1.79
C PHE A 292 -7.94 11.06 -2.90
N ASN A 293 -8.42 11.79 -3.91
CA ASN A 293 -7.52 12.47 -4.84
C ASN A 293 -6.70 13.56 -4.14
N ARG A 294 -5.71 14.09 -4.85
CA ARG A 294 -4.82 15.14 -4.33
C ARG A 294 -5.56 16.45 -4.00
N ALA A 295 -6.61 16.79 -4.76
CA ALA A 295 -7.43 17.97 -4.51
C ALA A 295 -8.37 17.81 -3.30
N GLY A 296 -8.63 16.57 -2.87
CA GLY A 296 -9.53 16.25 -1.77
C GLY A 296 -11.01 16.43 -2.12
N ASP A 297 -11.37 16.50 -3.40
CA ASP A 297 -12.74 16.70 -3.88
C ASP A 297 -13.34 15.46 -4.58
N GLN A 298 -12.59 14.36 -4.63
CA GLN A 298 -13.06 13.05 -5.07
C GLN A 298 -12.48 11.94 -4.17
N LEU A 299 -13.29 10.92 -3.92
CA LEU A 299 -12.96 9.70 -3.20
C LEU A 299 -13.04 8.52 -4.16
N ILE A 300 -12.04 7.65 -4.17
CA ILE A 300 -12.19 6.30 -4.71
C ILE A 300 -12.36 5.28 -3.60
N VAL A 301 -13.14 4.25 -3.87
CA VAL A 301 -13.34 3.08 -3.00
C VAL A 301 -13.25 1.81 -3.84
N ASN A 302 -12.54 0.79 -3.35
CA ASN A 302 -12.32 -0.46 -4.06
C ASN A 302 -12.81 -1.66 -3.25
N ALA A 303 -13.34 -2.63 -4.00
CA ALA A 303 -13.73 -3.93 -3.51
C ALA A 303 -13.16 -5.03 -4.42
N CYS A 304 -12.91 -6.22 -3.86
CA CYS A 304 -12.36 -7.35 -4.60
C CYS A 304 -13.27 -8.57 -4.65
N HIS A 305 -12.96 -9.45 -5.60
CA HIS A 305 -13.33 -10.85 -5.62
C HIS A 305 -12.14 -11.65 -6.16
N PHE A 306 -11.63 -12.61 -5.37
CA PHE A 306 -10.34 -13.27 -5.61
C PHE A 306 -9.18 -12.29 -5.82
N TYR A 307 -8.51 -12.32 -6.97
CA TYR A 307 -7.39 -11.44 -7.31
C TYR A 307 -7.82 -10.24 -8.19
N SER A 308 -9.13 -10.11 -8.48
CA SER A 308 -9.71 -9.00 -9.24
C SER A 308 -10.43 -8.03 -8.30
N GLY A 309 -10.78 -6.86 -8.80
CA GLY A 309 -11.58 -5.89 -8.05
C GLY A 309 -12.13 -4.77 -8.91
N ALA A 310 -12.99 -3.95 -8.32
CA ALA A 310 -13.67 -2.84 -8.96
C ALA A 310 -13.55 -1.59 -8.08
N THR A 311 -13.12 -0.49 -8.70
CA THR A 311 -12.94 0.80 -8.06
C THR A 311 -14.03 1.76 -8.51
N LEU A 312 -14.82 2.26 -7.56
CA LEU A 312 -15.79 3.32 -7.79
C LEU A 312 -15.18 4.67 -7.40
N ALA A 313 -15.58 5.74 -8.08
CA ALA A 313 -15.27 7.11 -7.68
C ALA A 313 -16.53 7.86 -7.23
N VAL A 314 -16.40 8.79 -6.29
CA VAL A 314 -17.49 9.64 -5.81
C VAL A 314 -16.97 11.05 -5.59
N ARG A 315 -17.65 12.07 -6.13
CA ARG A 315 -17.32 13.47 -5.83
C ARG A 315 -17.70 13.78 -4.40
N VAL A 316 -16.84 14.52 -3.69
CA VAL A 316 -17.10 14.93 -2.31
C VAL A 316 -18.40 15.73 -2.17
N ALA A 317 -18.74 16.54 -3.18
CA ALA A 317 -19.98 17.31 -3.22
C ALA A 317 -21.25 16.43 -3.24
N ASP A 318 -21.13 15.18 -3.70
CA ASP A 318 -22.25 14.25 -3.86
C ASP A 318 -22.44 13.31 -2.67
N LEU A 319 -21.54 13.35 -1.67
CA LEU A 319 -21.54 12.42 -0.53
C LEU A 319 -22.73 12.62 0.40
N HIS A 320 -23.17 13.86 0.63
CA HIS A 320 -24.16 14.13 1.68
C HIS A 320 -25.50 13.43 1.39
N GLY A 321 -25.83 12.42 2.21
CA GLY A 321 -27.04 11.62 2.06
C GLY A 321 -26.98 10.58 0.92
N LEU A 322 -25.79 10.32 0.36
CA LEU A 322 -25.58 9.22 -0.57
C LEU A 322 -25.71 7.90 0.19
N ASP A 323 -26.58 7.04 -0.31
CA ASP A 323 -26.85 5.72 0.25
C ASP A 323 -27.06 4.76 -0.91
N THR A 324 -26.05 3.96 -1.24
CA THR A 324 -26.09 2.99 -2.34
C THR A 324 -25.96 1.56 -1.84
N ASP A 325 -26.63 0.64 -2.54
CA ASP A 325 -26.50 -0.80 -2.33
C ASP A 325 -25.29 -1.38 -3.07
N TYR A 326 -24.93 -2.62 -2.75
CA TYR A 326 -23.92 -3.38 -3.48
C TYR A 326 -24.25 -3.43 -4.98
N TYR A 327 -23.24 -3.26 -5.83
CA TYR A 327 -23.36 -3.27 -7.30
C TYR A 327 -24.32 -2.21 -7.88
N SER A 328 -24.64 -1.17 -7.10
CA SER A 328 -25.47 -0.06 -7.57
C SER A 328 -24.91 0.58 -8.84
N GLN A 329 -25.83 1.01 -9.71
CA GLN A 329 -25.53 1.75 -10.95
C GLN A 329 -25.81 3.25 -10.77
N ASP A 330 -25.73 3.76 -9.53
CA ASP A 330 -25.93 5.18 -9.25
C ASP A 330 -24.89 6.01 -10.04
N PRO A 331 -25.31 7.01 -10.84
CA PRO A 331 -24.40 7.79 -11.67
C PRO A 331 -23.39 8.62 -10.85
N ARG A 332 -23.60 8.79 -9.55
CA ARG A 332 -22.65 9.46 -8.63
C ARG A 332 -21.52 8.55 -8.16
N THR A 333 -21.62 7.24 -8.40
CA THR A 333 -20.61 6.23 -8.06
C THR A 333 -20.11 5.48 -9.31
N PRO A 334 -19.59 6.17 -10.35
CA PRO A 334 -19.13 5.49 -11.56
C PRO A 334 -17.95 4.54 -11.28
N LEU A 335 -17.91 3.44 -12.03
CA LEU A 335 -16.75 2.55 -12.10
C LEU A 335 -15.62 3.26 -12.85
N VAL A 336 -14.49 3.49 -12.17
CA VAL A 336 -13.32 4.18 -12.73
C VAL A 336 -12.12 3.26 -12.98
N GLN A 337 -12.09 2.09 -12.35
CA GLN A 337 -11.08 1.08 -12.63
C GLN A 337 -11.66 -0.30 -12.40
N ASP A 338 -11.45 -1.20 -13.36
CA ASP A 338 -11.92 -2.58 -13.33
C ASP A 338 -10.72 -3.54 -13.44
N GLY A 339 -10.75 -4.62 -12.66
CA GLY A 339 -9.78 -5.70 -12.67
C GLY A 339 -8.70 -5.65 -11.59
N ALA A 340 -8.57 -4.56 -10.80
CA ALA A 340 -7.52 -4.47 -9.77
C ALA A 340 -8.09 -4.71 -8.37
N ARG A 341 -7.53 -5.69 -7.68
CA ARG A 341 -7.60 -5.80 -6.22
C ARG A 341 -6.53 -4.90 -5.61
N VAL A 342 -6.95 -3.77 -5.03
CA VAL A 342 -6.06 -2.67 -4.64
C VAL A 342 -5.65 -2.79 -3.17
N TYR A 343 -4.35 -2.86 -2.90
CA TYR A 343 -3.83 -2.90 -1.52
C TYR A 343 -3.10 -1.63 -1.11
N ALA A 344 -2.64 -0.85 -2.08
CA ALA A 344 -1.95 0.41 -1.85
C ALA A 344 -2.28 1.40 -2.96
N GLY A 345 -2.21 2.68 -2.65
CA GLY A 345 -2.42 3.71 -3.66
C GLY A 345 -1.99 5.09 -3.20
N VAL A 346 -1.73 5.95 -4.17
CA VAL A 346 -1.39 7.36 -4.00
C VAL A 346 -2.12 8.18 -5.05
N ALA A 347 -2.22 9.49 -4.82
CA ALA A 347 -2.79 10.42 -5.78
C ALA A 347 -1.75 11.48 -6.18
N ARG A 348 -1.74 11.81 -7.47
CA ARG A 348 -0.99 12.91 -8.11
C ARG A 348 -2.00 13.85 -8.78
N ASP A 349 -1.55 15.01 -9.26
CA ASP A 349 -2.41 15.96 -9.97
C ASP A 349 -3.14 15.28 -11.15
N GLY A 350 -4.46 15.09 -11.00
CA GLY A 350 -5.35 14.51 -12.03
C GLY A 350 -5.27 13.00 -12.23
N GLU A 351 -4.60 12.26 -11.33
CA GLU A 351 -4.36 10.82 -11.51
C GLU A 351 -4.28 10.08 -10.17
N TYR A 352 -4.86 8.89 -10.12
CA TYR A 352 -4.60 7.89 -9.08
C TYR A 352 -3.56 6.90 -9.59
N ILE A 353 -2.69 6.44 -8.69
CA ILE A 353 -1.78 5.31 -8.94
C ILE A 353 -2.06 4.27 -7.88
N VAL A 354 -2.53 3.09 -8.28
CA VAL A 354 -2.86 1.98 -7.39
C VAL A 354 -1.94 0.79 -7.63
N GLY A 355 -1.59 0.08 -6.56
CA GLY A 355 -0.84 -1.17 -6.58
C GLY A 355 -1.76 -2.36 -6.35
N ASP A 356 -1.68 -3.36 -7.21
CA ASP A 356 -2.58 -4.51 -7.19
C ASP A 356 -1.96 -5.84 -6.73
N ALA A 357 -2.83 -6.82 -6.53
CA ALA A 357 -2.48 -8.19 -6.13
C ALA A 357 -1.59 -8.95 -7.13
N TYR A 358 -1.52 -8.49 -8.39
CA TYR A 358 -0.70 -9.10 -9.43
C TYR A 358 0.69 -8.46 -9.55
N GLY A 359 0.96 -7.42 -8.76
CA GLY A 359 2.24 -6.69 -8.81
C GLY A 359 2.31 -5.64 -9.89
N TYR A 360 1.17 -5.15 -10.36
CA TYR A 360 1.08 -3.99 -11.24
C TYR A 360 0.81 -2.73 -10.43
N LEU A 361 1.52 -1.68 -10.82
CA LEU A 361 1.07 -0.31 -10.65
C LEU A 361 0.16 0.04 -11.81
N ARG A 362 -1.02 0.59 -11.53
CA ARG A 362 -1.99 1.04 -12.53
C ARG A 362 -2.35 2.48 -12.25
N ALA A 363 -2.28 3.31 -13.29
CA ALA A 363 -2.60 4.71 -13.18
C ALA A 363 -3.75 5.10 -14.12
N PHE A 364 -4.67 5.88 -13.58
CA PHE A 364 -5.87 6.31 -14.27
C PHE A 364 -6.33 7.68 -13.78
N GLY A 365 -6.96 8.43 -14.67
CA GLY A 365 -7.54 9.74 -14.37
C GLY A 365 -8.79 9.66 -13.50
N GLU A 366 -9.24 10.79 -12.99
CA GLU A 366 -10.42 10.91 -12.12
C GLU A 366 -11.75 10.50 -12.79
N GLU A 367 -11.77 10.43 -14.13
CA GLU A 367 -12.88 9.92 -14.94
C GLU A 367 -12.72 8.42 -15.31
N GLY A 368 -11.69 7.74 -14.80
CA GLY A 368 -11.41 6.32 -15.05
C GLY A 368 -10.65 6.02 -16.34
N LYS A 369 -10.17 7.05 -17.05
CA LYS A 369 -9.33 6.86 -18.23
C LYS A 369 -7.98 6.27 -17.83
N GLU A 370 -7.64 5.08 -18.33
CA GLU A 370 -6.30 4.50 -18.15
C GLU A 370 -5.22 5.44 -18.71
N HIS A 371 -4.19 5.69 -17.91
CA HIS A 371 -3.03 6.48 -18.32
C HIS A 371 -1.82 5.57 -18.59
N TRP A 372 -1.45 4.73 -17.62
CA TRP A 372 -0.33 3.80 -17.75
C TRP A 372 -0.40 2.64 -16.77
N GLN A 373 0.41 1.61 -17.04
CA GLN A 373 0.66 0.51 -16.11
C GLN A 373 2.16 0.18 -16.05
N HIS A 374 2.61 -0.35 -14.92
CA HIS A 374 4.00 -0.77 -14.72
C HIS A 374 4.07 -2.01 -13.82
N TYR A 375 4.73 -3.07 -14.28
CA TYR A 375 4.88 -4.30 -13.52
C TYR A 375 6.15 -4.29 -12.66
N LEU A 376 5.97 -4.48 -11.36
CA LEU A 376 7.04 -4.66 -10.38
C LEU A 376 7.15 -6.10 -9.88
N GLY A 377 6.05 -6.84 -9.93
CA GLY A 377 5.93 -8.22 -9.48
C GLY A 377 5.70 -8.38 -7.98
N SER A 378 5.04 -9.49 -7.61
CA SER A 378 4.43 -9.76 -6.30
C SER A 378 3.38 -8.72 -5.89
N THR A 379 2.45 -9.08 -5.01
CA THR A 379 1.43 -8.16 -4.49
C THR A 379 2.05 -6.86 -3.98
N ILE A 380 1.61 -5.72 -4.51
CA ILE A 380 2.01 -4.40 -3.99
C ILE A 380 1.29 -4.19 -2.66
N SER A 381 2.02 -3.93 -1.58
CA SER A 381 1.47 -3.84 -0.22
C SER A 381 1.53 -2.45 0.40
N ALA A 382 2.40 -1.58 -0.08
CA ALA A 382 2.49 -0.21 0.41
C ALA A 382 3.06 0.72 -0.65
N MET A 383 2.63 1.99 -0.64
CA MET A 383 3.09 3.00 -1.57
C MET A 383 3.17 4.37 -0.90
N ASP A 384 4.07 5.22 -1.38
CA ASP A 384 4.07 6.65 -1.10
C ASP A 384 4.63 7.42 -2.29
N ILE A 385 4.28 8.69 -2.41
CA ILE A 385 4.77 9.58 -3.48
C ILE A 385 5.41 10.82 -2.87
N SER A 386 6.40 11.42 -3.51
CA SER A 386 6.99 12.69 -3.06
C SER A 386 5.99 13.84 -3.15
N ALA A 387 6.23 14.91 -2.39
CA ALA A 387 5.32 16.07 -2.35
C ALA A 387 5.15 16.74 -3.73
N ASP A 388 6.23 16.78 -4.52
CA ASP A 388 6.26 17.27 -5.90
C ASP A 388 5.66 16.29 -6.93
N GLY A 389 5.29 15.08 -6.51
CA GLY A 389 4.72 14.06 -7.38
C GLY A 389 5.70 13.46 -8.38
N GLN A 390 7.02 13.59 -8.19
CA GLN A 390 8.04 13.11 -9.14
C GLN A 390 8.69 11.79 -8.75
N THR A 391 8.61 11.37 -7.49
CA THR A 391 9.19 10.11 -7.01
C THR A 391 8.11 9.25 -6.38
N LEU A 392 7.89 8.08 -6.95
CA LEU A 392 7.01 7.05 -6.40
C LEU A 392 7.85 5.99 -5.70
N VAL A 393 7.41 5.52 -4.54
CA VAL A 393 7.92 4.31 -3.91
C VAL A 393 6.82 3.28 -3.78
N ALA A 394 7.13 2.04 -4.13
CA ALA A 394 6.21 0.92 -4.04
C ALA A 394 6.91 -0.27 -3.38
N ALA A 395 6.26 -0.86 -2.38
CA ALA A 395 6.74 -2.01 -1.66
C ALA A 395 5.84 -3.23 -1.91
N SER A 396 6.39 -4.45 -1.81
CA SER A 396 5.65 -5.68 -2.10
C SER A 396 5.78 -6.77 -1.03
N HIS A 397 4.93 -7.80 -1.15
CA HIS A 397 4.99 -9.02 -0.35
C HIS A 397 6.29 -9.82 -0.55
N ALA A 398 7.03 -9.57 -1.63
CA ALA A 398 8.33 -10.19 -1.90
C ALA A 398 9.49 -9.51 -1.16
N GLY A 399 9.23 -8.51 -0.31
CA GLY A 399 10.29 -7.80 0.43
C GLY A 399 11.09 -6.86 -0.46
N VAL A 400 10.45 -6.35 -1.51
CA VAL A 400 11.04 -5.43 -2.48
C VAL A 400 10.49 -4.03 -2.23
N ILE A 401 11.36 -3.01 -2.29
CA ILE A 401 10.94 -1.60 -2.44
C ILE A 401 11.54 -1.06 -3.74
N SER A 402 10.69 -0.64 -4.68
CA SER A 402 11.10 0.05 -5.89
C SER A 402 10.93 1.56 -5.72
N VAL A 403 11.98 2.32 -6.05
CA VAL A 403 11.96 3.78 -6.16
C VAL A 403 11.91 4.14 -7.63
N ILE A 404 10.89 4.86 -8.03
CA ILE A 404 10.56 5.16 -9.42
C ILE A 404 10.56 6.67 -9.60
N ALA A 405 11.41 7.17 -10.50
CA ALA A 405 11.31 8.52 -11.00
C ALA A 405 10.19 8.56 -12.05
N LEU A 406 9.17 9.36 -11.80
CA LEU A 406 8.07 9.56 -12.72
C LEU A 406 8.50 10.54 -13.82
N ASP A 407 8.05 10.29 -15.06
CA ASP A 407 8.31 11.13 -16.24
C ASP A 407 9.80 11.20 -16.64
N SER A 408 10.61 10.25 -16.16
CA SER A 408 12.05 10.17 -16.46
C SER A 408 12.39 9.30 -17.68
N GLY A 409 11.37 8.81 -18.40
CA GLY A 409 11.54 7.80 -19.45
C GLY A 409 11.58 6.38 -18.90
N ARG A 410 11.28 5.40 -19.77
CA ARG A 410 11.22 3.97 -19.41
C ARG A 410 12.48 3.24 -19.88
N PRO A 411 13.30 2.69 -18.97
CA PRO A 411 14.36 1.73 -19.28
C PRO A 411 13.87 0.49 -20.04
N GLU A 412 14.70 -0.07 -20.91
CA GLU A 412 14.33 -1.18 -21.82
C GLU A 412 13.96 -2.48 -21.09
N TRP A 413 14.45 -2.67 -19.87
CA TRP A 413 14.18 -3.84 -19.03
C TRP A 413 12.88 -3.73 -18.22
N GLN A 414 12.17 -2.60 -18.24
CA GLN A 414 10.91 -2.42 -17.53
C GLN A 414 9.71 -2.88 -18.36
N ILE A 415 8.83 -3.65 -17.72
CA ILE A 415 7.53 -4.03 -18.27
C ILE A 415 6.49 -2.97 -17.87
N GLY A 416 5.85 -2.35 -18.85
CA GLY A 416 4.87 -1.30 -18.62
C GLY A 416 4.62 -0.42 -19.84
N THR A 417 3.65 0.48 -19.71
CA THR A 417 3.25 1.42 -20.78
C THR A 417 3.66 2.86 -20.49
N GLY A 418 3.91 3.23 -19.22
CA GLY A 418 4.29 4.58 -18.81
C GLY A 418 5.76 4.92 -19.07
N ALA A 419 6.07 6.22 -19.04
CA ALA A 419 7.42 6.78 -19.24
C ALA A 419 8.12 7.07 -17.90
N HIS A 420 8.20 6.05 -17.03
CA HIS A 420 8.74 6.15 -15.67
C HIS A 420 9.91 5.17 -15.50
N GLY A 421 10.95 5.58 -14.80
CA GLY A 421 12.17 4.80 -14.61
C GLY A 421 12.34 4.38 -13.16
N GLU A 422 12.44 3.09 -12.89
CA GLU A 422 12.91 2.60 -11.60
C GLU A 422 14.40 2.94 -11.46
N VAL A 423 14.72 3.80 -10.49
CA VAL A 423 16.08 4.30 -10.24
C VAL A 423 16.78 3.53 -9.13
N ARG A 424 16.03 2.82 -8.28
CA ARG A 424 16.58 2.02 -7.18
C ARG A 424 15.63 0.91 -6.78
N ARG A 425 16.18 -0.23 -6.38
CA ARG A 425 15.43 -1.31 -5.74
C ARG A 425 16.11 -1.74 -4.45
N TRP A 426 15.33 -2.04 -3.42
CA TRP A 426 15.82 -2.60 -2.17
C TRP A 426 15.24 -3.99 -1.97
N LEU A 427 16.09 -4.93 -1.55
CA LEU A 427 15.71 -6.29 -1.19
C LEU A 427 15.91 -6.46 0.32
N LEU A 428 14.81 -6.64 1.05
CA LEU A 428 14.76 -6.73 2.51
C LEU A 428 14.35 -8.16 2.92
N TRP A 429 15.21 -9.14 2.61
CA TRP A 429 14.89 -10.56 2.76
C TRP A 429 15.31 -11.14 4.12
N LYS A 430 14.48 -12.04 4.69
CA LYS A 430 14.60 -12.52 6.08
C LYS A 430 15.81 -13.42 6.32
N ALA A 431 16.26 -14.11 5.27
CA ALA A 431 17.39 -15.03 5.33
C ALA A 431 18.73 -14.37 5.00
N TRP A 432 18.77 -13.04 4.82
CA TRP A 432 19.99 -12.28 4.59
C TRP A 432 20.38 -11.48 5.83
N ASP A 433 21.69 -11.41 6.11
CA ASP A 433 22.22 -10.67 7.27
C ASP A 433 21.95 -9.16 7.19
N LYS A 434 21.71 -8.63 5.98
CA LYS A 434 21.40 -7.22 5.74
C LYS A 434 20.57 -7.04 4.46
N PRO A 435 19.73 -5.99 4.41
CA PRO A 435 19.14 -5.54 3.17
C PRO A 435 20.19 -5.16 2.12
N MET A 436 19.87 -5.38 0.85
CA MET A 436 20.74 -5.03 -0.26
C MET A 436 20.03 -4.08 -1.22
N ALA A 437 20.78 -3.10 -1.70
CA ALA A 437 20.38 -2.22 -2.79
C ALA A 437 20.73 -2.85 -4.13
N TRP A 438 19.74 -2.94 -4.99
CA TRP A 438 19.91 -3.22 -6.40
C TRP A 438 19.81 -1.92 -7.16
#